data_AF-A0A6C0EBV4-F1
#
_entry.id   AF-A0A6C0EBV4-F1
#
_cell.length_a   1.000
_cell.length_b   1.000
_cell.length_c   1.000
_cell.angle_alpha   90.00
_cell.angle_beta   90.00
_cell.angle_gamma   90.00
#
_symmetry.space_group_name_H-M   'P 1'
#
loop_
_entity.id
_entity.type
_entity.pdbx_description
1 polymer ?
#
loop_
_entity_poly.entity_id
_entity_poly.type
_entity_poly.pdbx_seq_one_letter_code
_entity_poly.pdbx_strand_id
1 'polypeptide(L)'
;MYIIYSDGKDACYNEMLINIDNAYEHYYSYSRNDRCYFRIVIKLNDKVILSHRYYIYNTKIIKKCKLYNNYCFIYNFIGHASRNGDINLLEWGKNSGLPLKNNEYALYLASENGHVDVLEWWKNSGLELKYNEVAIDCASENGQVAVLEWWKHSGFKLEYSSLALNWASKYGHINVLEWWKNSGLQLKYTVHALDWASRYGQVSVLEWWKNSGLLLKYDEYSLKWASAKSQVAVLEWWKNSGLP
;
A
#
# COMPACT_ATOMS: atom_id res chain seq x y z
N MET A 1 -10.54 -2.78 -35.73
CA MET A 1 -9.51 -3.06 -34.71
C MET A 1 -9.46 -1.86 -33.78
N TYR A 2 -9.78 -2.01 -32.49
CA TYR A 2 -9.77 -0.90 -31.53
C TYR A 2 -8.51 -1.03 -30.69
N ILE A 3 -7.71 0.03 -30.61
CA ILE A 3 -6.50 0.07 -29.79
C ILE A 3 -6.88 0.81 -28.50
N ILE A 4 -6.65 0.17 -27.36
CA ILE A 4 -6.95 0.68 -26.02
C ILE A 4 -5.63 1.17 -25.43
N TYR A 5 -5.53 2.45 -25.07
CA TYR A 5 -4.32 3.04 -24.49
C TYR A 5 -4.54 3.40 -23.02
N SER A 6 -3.57 3.08 -22.16
CA SER A 6 -3.52 3.41 -20.72
C SER A 6 -2.68 4.67 -20.50
N ASP A 7 -3.26 5.68 -19.85
CA ASP A 7 -2.61 6.97 -19.59
C ASP A 7 -1.99 6.98 -18.19
N GLY A 8 -0.71 6.58 -18.10
CA GLY A 8 0.12 6.76 -16.91
C GLY A 8 0.93 8.04 -17.06
N LYS A 9 0.85 8.94 -16.07
CA LYS A 9 1.76 10.11 -16.03
C LYS A 9 3.18 9.59 -15.84
N ASP A 10 4.09 10.09 -16.66
CA ASP A 10 5.53 9.78 -16.72
C ASP A 10 5.93 8.56 -17.56
N ALA A 11 5.67 8.60 -18.88
CA ALA A 11 6.54 7.98 -19.88
C ALA A 11 6.32 8.62 -21.26
N CYS A 12 7.43 8.94 -21.92
CA CYS A 12 7.49 9.50 -23.27
C CYS A 12 6.59 8.76 -24.25
N TYR A 13 5.86 9.53 -25.07
CA TYR A 13 5.12 9.07 -26.24
C TYR A 13 6.03 8.29 -27.19
N ASN A 14 6.09 6.97 -27.05
CA ASN A 14 6.51 6.05 -28.09
C ASN A 14 5.45 4.97 -28.21
N GLU A 15 5.18 4.58 -29.45
CA GLU A 15 4.09 3.74 -29.92
C GLU A 15 3.85 2.48 -29.07
N MET A 16 3.02 2.58 -28.04
CA MET A 16 2.47 1.41 -27.36
C MET A 16 1.06 1.15 -27.90
N LEU A 17 1.01 0.34 -28.95
CA LEU A 17 -0.07 -0.60 -29.19
C LEU A 17 -0.20 -1.47 -27.93
N ILE A 18 -0.88 -1.00 -26.90
CA ILE A 18 -1.20 -1.82 -25.72
C ILE A 18 -2.29 -2.79 -26.17
N ASN A 19 -1.84 -3.85 -26.83
CA ASN A 19 -2.47 -5.14 -26.70
C ASN A 19 -2.48 -5.39 -25.18
N ILE A 20 -3.67 -5.52 -24.59
CA ILE A 20 -3.85 -5.62 -23.13
C ILE A 20 -3.10 -6.85 -22.55
N ASP A 21 -2.48 -7.66 -23.41
CA ASP A 21 -1.68 -8.84 -23.09
C ASP A 21 -0.31 -8.52 -22.44
N ASN A 22 0.28 -7.33 -22.63
CA ASN A 22 1.70 -7.07 -22.24
C ASN A 22 1.91 -5.96 -21.20
N ALA A 23 1.03 -5.79 -20.20
CA ALA A 23 1.26 -4.86 -19.09
C ALA A 23 2.27 -5.39 -18.03
N TYR A 24 3.35 -6.02 -18.49
CA TYR A 24 4.52 -6.40 -17.70
C TYR A 24 5.66 -5.42 -17.99
N GLU A 25 5.53 -4.17 -17.54
CA GLU A 25 6.72 -3.33 -17.36
C GLU A 25 6.73 -2.76 -15.94
N HIS A 26 7.79 -3.19 -15.23
CA HIS A 26 8.16 -2.83 -13.89
C HIS A 26 8.17 -1.30 -13.66
N TYR A 27 7.17 -0.76 -12.97
CA TYR A 27 7.31 0.50 -12.25
C TYR A 27 6.64 0.40 -10.88
N TYR A 28 7.48 0.11 -9.88
CA TYR A 28 7.17 0.33 -8.48
C TYR A 28 7.16 1.83 -8.20
N SER A 29 6.04 2.48 -8.52
CA SER A 29 5.66 3.76 -7.90
C SER A 29 4.14 3.87 -7.94
N TYR A 30 3.48 3.14 -7.04
CA TYR A 30 2.03 3.28 -6.88
C TYR A 30 1.74 4.60 -6.17
N SER A 31 1.44 5.63 -6.97
CA SER A 31 0.86 6.86 -6.44
C SER A 31 -0.51 6.53 -5.82
N ARG A 32 -0.79 7.08 -4.64
CA ARG A 32 -2.01 6.84 -3.84
C ARG A 32 -3.33 7.29 -4.53
N ASN A 33 -3.30 7.78 -5.78
CA ASN A 33 -4.45 8.45 -6.37
C ASN A 33 -4.66 8.29 -7.89
N ASP A 34 -3.91 7.42 -8.56
CA ASP A 34 -4.08 7.27 -10.01
C ASP A 34 -5.23 6.31 -10.33
N ARG A 35 -6.44 6.89 -10.44
CA ARG A 35 -7.55 6.23 -11.13
C ARG A 35 -7.08 5.85 -12.54
N CYS A 36 -7.04 4.56 -12.85
CA CYS A 36 -6.62 4.08 -14.16
C CYS A 36 -7.69 4.41 -15.22
N TYR A 37 -7.30 5.22 -16.21
CA TYR A 37 -8.15 5.56 -17.35
C TYR A 37 -7.57 5.02 -18.65
N PHE A 38 -8.46 4.67 -19.57
CA PHE A 38 -8.08 4.37 -20.94
C PHE A 38 -8.85 5.21 -21.95
N ARG A 39 -8.32 5.34 -23.16
CA ARG A 39 -9.03 5.89 -24.31
C ARG A 39 -9.14 4.85 -25.41
N ILE A 40 -10.21 4.93 -26.17
CA ILE A 40 -10.40 4.18 -27.41
C ILE A 40 -9.79 5.02 -28.52
N VAL A 41 -8.86 4.42 -29.25
CA VAL A 41 -8.21 5.02 -30.42
C VAL A 41 -8.72 4.34 -31.68
N ILE A 42 -9.22 5.14 -32.62
CA ILE A 42 -9.64 4.69 -33.95
C ILE A 42 -8.73 5.36 -34.97
N LYS A 43 -7.96 4.55 -35.72
CA LYS A 43 -7.11 5.02 -36.82
C LYS A 43 -7.84 4.81 -38.14
N LEU A 44 -8.06 5.89 -38.90
CA LEU A 44 -8.72 5.91 -40.21
C LEU A 44 -7.78 6.58 -41.21
N ASN A 45 -7.06 5.80 -42.02
CA ASN A 45 -6.04 6.30 -42.95
C ASN A 45 -5.10 7.30 -42.24
N ASP A 46 -5.14 8.58 -42.62
CA ASP A 46 -4.30 9.66 -42.10
C ASP A 46 -4.89 10.37 -40.87
N LYS A 47 -6.02 9.90 -40.33
CA LYS A 47 -6.72 10.50 -39.19
C LYS A 47 -6.72 9.59 -37.97
N VAL A 48 -6.53 10.19 -36.80
CA VAL A 48 -6.67 9.53 -35.50
C VAL A 48 -7.82 10.17 -34.75
N ILE A 49 -8.78 9.35 -34.31
CA ILE A 49 -9.90 9.76 -33.46
C ILE A 49 -9.65 9.19 -32.06
N LEU A 50 -9.65 10.09 -31.07
CA LEU A 50 -9.53 9.75 -29.66
C LEU A 50 -10.88 9.90 -28.97
N SER A 51 -11.29 8.90 -28.21
CA SER A 51 -12.45 9.03 -27.32
C SER A 51 -12.16 9.90 -26.10
N HIS A 52 -13.22 10.18 -25.32
CA HIS A 52 -13.09 10.58 -23.93
C HIS A 52 -12.35 9.52 -23.09
N ARG A 53 -11.87 9.90 -21.91
CA ARG A 53 -11.26 8.98 -20.94
C ARG A 53 -12.35 8.11 -20.30
N TYR A 54 -12.12 6.81 -20.26
CA TYR A 54 -12.95 5.82 -19.59
C TYR A 54 -12.23 5.28 -18.37
N TYR A 55 -12.89 5.27 -17.23
CA TYR A 55 -12.36 4.63 -16.03
C TYR A 55 -12.40 3.11 -16.21
N ILE A 56 -11.25 2.45 -16.09
CA ILE A 56 -11.11 1.02 -16.43
C ILE A 56 -11.93 0.12 -15.51
N TYR A 57 -12.16 0.53 -14.26
CA TYR A 57 -12.93 -0.23 -13.28
C TYR A 57 -14.42 0.15 -13.22
N ASN A 58 -14.93 0.91 -14.19
CA ASN A 58 -16.35 1.14 -14.31
C ASN A 58 -17.05 -0.16 -14.76
N THR A 59 -17.96 -0.70 -13.94
CA THR A 59 -18.64 -1.99 -14.19
C THR A 59 -19.37 -2.06 -15.53
N LYS A 60 -19.95 -0.95 -16.03
CA LYS A 60 -20.59 -0.89 -17.36
C LYS A 60 -19.55 -0.99 -18.47
N ILE A 61 -18.40 -0.34 -18.31
CA ILE A 61 -17.29 -0.39 -19.27
C ILE A 61 -16.64 -1.78 -19.28
N ILE A 62 -16.42 -2.38 -18.11
CA ILE A 62 -15.87 -3.74 -18.00
C ILE A 62 -16.70 -4.74 -18.80
N LYS A 63 -18.03 -4.71 -18.64
CA LYS A 63 -18.95 -5.56 -19.42
C LYS A 63 -18.90 -5.24 -20.92
N LYS A 64 -19.05 -3.94 -21.27
CA LYS A 64 -19.15 -3.51 -22.67
C LYS A 64 -17.88 -3.82 -23.47
N CYS A 65 -16.72 -3.64 -22.87
CA CYS A 65 -15.41 -3.87 -23.49
C CYS A 65 -14.86 -5.28 -23.24
N LYS A 66 -15.60 -6.14 -22.53
CA LYS A 66 -15.18 -7.50 -22.15
C LYS A 66 -13.78 -7.55 -21.50
N LEU A 67 -13.48 -6.55 -20.66
CA LEU A 67 -12.15 -6.44 -20.02
C LEU A 67 -11.84 -7.63 -19.11
N TYR A 68 -12.88 -8.33 -18.66
CA TYR A 68 -12.76 -9.57 -17.89
C TYR A 68 -12.12 -10.74 -18.65
N ASN A 69 -11.95 -10.67 -19.97
CA ASN A 69 -11.19 -11.68 -20.71
C ASN A 69 -9.67 -11.42 -20.64
N ASN A 70 -9.25 -10.28 -20.09
CA ASN A 70 -7.85 -9.92 -20.02
C ASN A 70 -7.25 -10.29 -18.67
N TYR A 71 -6.14 -11.04 -18.71
CA TYR A 71 -5.43 -11.50 -17.52
C TYR A 71 -4.90 -10.34 -16.66
N CYS A 72 -4.27 -9.34 -17.27
CA CYS A 72 -3.73 -8.18 -16.54
C CYS A 72 -4.84 -7.39 -15.82
N PHE A 73 -6.01 -7.24 -16.46
CA PHE A 73 -7.18 -6.63 -15.84
C PHE A 73 -7.67 -7.43 -14.64
N ILE A 74 -7.89 -8.74 -14.79
CA ILE A 74 -8.35 -9.62 -13.70
C ILE A 74 -7.35 -9.60 -12.54
N TYR A 75 -6.05 -9.67 -12.84
CA TYR A 75 -4.98 -9.66 -11.85
C TYR A 75 -4.98 -8.39 -11.00
N ASN A 76 -5.21 -7.23 -11.61
CA ASN A 76 -5.23 -5.93 -10.92
C ASN A 76 -6.59 -5.56 -10.34
N PHE A 77 -7.68 -6.25 -10.71
CA PHE A 77 -9.05 -5.91 -10.32
C PHE A 77 -9.24 -5.89 -8.80
N ILE A 78 -8.86 -6.99 -8.15
CA ILE A 78 -8.98 -7.13 -6.70
C ILE A 78 -8.07 -6.13 -5.98
N GLY A 79 -6.81 -6.02 -6.41
CA GLY A 79 -5.86 -5.11 -5.77
C GLY A 79 -6.34 -3.65 -5.85
N HIS A 80 -6.88 -3.23 -7.00
CA HIS A 80 -7.47 -1.91 -7.16
C HIS A 80 -8.66 -1.69 -6.24
N ALA A 81 -9.60 -2.64 -6.21
CA ALA A 81 -10.78 -2.52 -5.35
C ALA A 81 -10.38 -2.48 -3.87
N SER A 82 -9.42 -3.31 -3.45
CA SER A 82 -8.91 -3.33 -2.09
C SER A 82 -8.17 -2.06 -1.70
N ARG A 83 -7.33 -1.50 -2.59
CA ARG A 83 -6.60 -0.24 -2.36
C ARG A 83 -7.53 0.95 -2.17
N ASN A 84 -8.67 0.98 -2.86
CA ASN A 84 -9.57 2.12 -2.90
C ASN A 84 -10.79 1.97 -1.97
N GLY A 85 -10.91 0.88 -1.22
CA GLY A 85 -12.08 0.65 -0.37
C GLY A 85 -13.36 0.33 -1.15
N ASP A 86 -13.27 -0.14 -2.40
CA ASP A 86 -14.42 -0.29 -3.29
C ASP A 86 -15.12 -1.64 -3.12
N ILE A 87 -15.87 -1.77 -2.02
CA ILE A 87 -16.67 -2.97 -1.72
C ILE A 87 -17.71 -3.24 -2.81
N ASN A 88 -18.29 -2.20 -3.42
CA ASN A 88 -19.28 -2.37 -4.47
C ASN A 88 -18.66 -3.04 -5.71
N LEU A 89 -17.41 -2.70 -6.05
CA LEU A 89 -16.68 -3.34 -7.12
C LEU A 89 -16.30 -4.79 -6.79
N LEU A 90 -15.89 -5.07 -5.54
CA LEU A 90 -15.65 -6.44 -5.06
C LEU A 90 -16.91 -7.30 -5.14
N GLU A 91 -18.03 -6.79 -4.63
CA GLU A 91 -19.32 -7.47 -4.65
C GLU A 91 -19.83 -7.69 -6.08
N TRP A 92 -19.69 -6.69 -6.94
CA TRP A 92 -20.01 -6.83 -8.36
C TRP A 92 -19.14 -7.88 -9.03
N GLY A 93 -17.84 -7.92 -8.74
CA GLY A 93 -16.92 -8.91 -9.30
C GLY A 93 -17.29 -10.33 -8.90
N LYS A 94 -17.61 -10.53 -7.60
CA LYS A 94 -18.06 -11.80 -7.03
C LYS A 94 -19.35 -12.29 -7.72
N ASN A 95 -20.32 -11.40 -7.90
CA ASN A 95 -21.63 -11.75 -8.48
C ASN A 95 -21.62 -11.82 -10.02
N SER A 96 -20.55 -11.38 -10.68
CA SER A 96 -20.44 -11.37 -12.14
C SER A 96 -19.86 -12.66 -12.73
N GLY A 97 -19.51 -13.65 -11.89
CA GLY A 97 -18.85 -14.88 -12.33
C GLY A 97 -17.42 -14.66 -12.81
N LEU A 98 -16.79 -13.55 -12.42
CA LEU A 98 -15.39 -13.31 -12.69
C LEU A 98 -14.54 -14.34 -11.95
N PRO A 99 -13.47 -14.88 -12.55
CA PRO A 99 -12.52 -15.74 -11.86
C PRO A 99 -11.67 -14.90 -10.90
N LEU A 100 -12.27 -14.44 -9.82
CA LEU A 100 -11.62 -13.68 -8.76
C LEU A 100 -10.60 -14.59 -8.07
N LYS A 101 -9.33 -14.40 -8.39
CA LYS A 101 -8.23 -15.10 -7.73
C LYS A 101 -7.62 -14.17 -6.71
N ASN A 102 -7.81 -14.48 -5.43
CA ASN A 102 -7.12 -13.75 -4.38
C ASN A 102 -5.62 -14.01 -4.48
N ASN A 103 -4.85 -12.94 -4.33
CA ASN A 103 -3.42 -12.95 -4.12
C ASN A 103 -3.14 -12.19 -2.81
N GLU A 104 -1.97 -12.38 -2.23
CA GLU A 104 -1.59 -11.70 -0.98
C GLU A 104 -1.72 -10.16 -1.04
N TYR A 105 -1.86 -9.60 -2.26
CA TYR A 105 -2.06 -8.18 -2.51
C TYR A 105 -3.36 -7.61 -1.97
N ALA A 106 -4.45 -8.39 -1.97
CA ALA A 106 -5.76 -7.86 -1.62
C ALA A 106 -5.81 -7.36 -0.16
N LEU A 107 -5.33 -8.19 0.78
CA LEU A 107 -5.40 -7.87 2.21
C LEU A 107 -4.33 -6.87 2.61
N TYR A 108 -3.12 -6.92 2.03
CA TYR A 108 -2.13 -5.89 2.33
C TYR A 108 -2.55 -4.53 1.77
N LEU A 109 -3.11 -4.43 0.54
CA LEU A 109 -3.52 -3.13 -0.02
C LEU A 109 -4.66 -2.50 0.78
N ALA A 110 -5.61 -3.31 1.25
CA ALA A 110 -6.64 -2.85 2.17
C ALA A 110 -6.02 -2.39 3.51
N SER A 111 -5.03 -3.14 4.03
CA SER A 111 -4.37 -2.84 5.29
C SER A 111 -3.51 -1.57 5.23
N GLU A 112 -2.78 -1.36 4.13
CA GLU A 112 -1.96 -0.19 3.82
C GLU A 112 -2.82 1.09 3.77
N ASN A 113 -4.01 1.00 3.16
CA ASN A 113 -4.87 2.15 2.88
C ASN A 113 -5.98 2.36 3.94
N GLY A 114 -6.04 1.53 4.98
CA GLY A 114 -6.95 1.74 6.12
C GLY A 114 -8.37 1.20 5.92
N HIS A 115 -8.59 0.32 4.94
CA HIS A 115 -9.91 -0.17 4.55
C HIS A 115 -10.35 -1.40 5.37
N VAL A 116 -10.74 -1.16 6.61
CA VAL A 116 -11.30 -2.19 7.52
C VAL A 116 -12.56 -2.85 6.95
N ASP A 117 -13.37 -2.07 6.25
CA ASP A 117 -14.60 -2.50 5.58
C ASP A 117 -14.32 -3.52 4.45
N VAL A 118 -13.25 -3.33 3.67
CA VAL A 118 -12.77 -4.30 2.69
C VAL A 118 -12.23 -5.56 3.36
N LEU A 119 -11.48 -5.42 4.46
CA LEU A 119 -10.98 -6.58 5.22
C LEU A 119 -12.14 -7.43 5.75
N GLU A 120 -13.18 -6.78 6.28
CA GLU A 120 -14.40 -7.44 6.72
C GLU A 120 -15.17 -8.09 5.56
N TRP A 121 -15.25 -7.43 4.40
CA TRP A 121 -15.83 -8.04 3.19
C TRP A 121 -15.06 -9.30 2.80
N TRP A 122 -13.72 -9.27 2.76
CA TRP A 122 -12.90 -10.43 2.43
C TRP A 122 -13.15 -11.58 3.40
N LYS A 123 -13.17 -11.31 4.71
CA LYS A 123 -13.47 -12.28 5.77
C LYS A 123 -14.82 -12.98 5.56
N ASN A 124 -15.84 -12.24 5.10
CA ASN A 124 -17.19 -12.77 4.91
C ASN A 124 -17.49 -13.22 3.46
N SER A 125 -16.55 -13.05 2.53
CA SER A 125 -16.79 -13.28 1.10
C SER A 125 -16.95 -14.76 0.74
N GLY A 126 -16.40 -15.68 1.54
CA GLY A 126 -16.26 -17.10 1.20
C GLY A 126 -15.19 -17.39 0.15
N LEU A 127 -14.42 -16.39 -0.27
CA LEU A 127 -13.28 -16.55 -1.17
C LEU A 127 -12.03 -17.01 -0.38
N GLU A 128 -11.10 -17.67 -1.08
CA GLU A 128 -9.82 -18.05 -0.50
C GLU A 128 -9.06 -16.82 0.02
N LEU A 129 -8.59 -16.86 1.26
CA LEU A 129 -7.83 -15.77 1.88
C LEU A 129 -6.33 -16.08 1.83
N LYS A 130 -5.58 -15.19 1.19
CA LYS A 130 -4.11 -15.22 1.19
C LYS A 130 -3.59 -13.93 1.81
N TYR A 131 -2.75 -14.07 2.82
CA TYR A 131 -2.07 -12.99 3.48
C TYR A 131 -0.78 -13.52 4.12
N ASN A 132 0.11 -12.60 4.44
CA ASN A 132 1.37 -12.83 5.12
C ASN A 132 1.66 -11.61 6.02
N GLU A 133 2.85 -11.54 6.60
CA GLU A 133 3.26 -10.48 7.52
C GLU A 133 3.17 -9.06 6.94
N VAL A 134 3.24 -8.92 5.61
CA VAL A 134 3.23 -7.63 4.90
C VAL A 134 1.94 -6.86 5.20
N ALA A 135 0.81 -7.53 5.42
CA ALA A 135 -0.44 -6.84 5.70
C ALA A 135 -0.39 -6.03 7.01
N ILE A 136 0.15 -6.62 8.09
CA ILE A 136 0.24 -5.96 9.40
C ILE A 136 1.42 -4.97 9.43
N ASP A 137 2.53 -5.31 8.77
CA ASP A 137 3.68 -4.41 8.64
C ASP A 137 3.31 -3.14 7.86
N CYS A 138 2.59 -3.25 6.74
CA CYS A 138 2.12 -2.09 5.97
C CYS A 138 1.04 -1.27 6.68
N ALA A 139 0.16 -1.90 7.47
CA ALA A 139 -0.76 -1.17 8.34
C ALA A 139 0.00 -0.27 9.33
N SER A 140 1.09 -0.79 9.90
CA SER A 140 1.95 -0.04 10.81
C SER A 140 2.74 1.06 10.08
N GLU A 141 3.24 0.76 8.88
CA GLU A 141 3.92 1.74 8.01
C GLU A 141 3.06 2.95 7.70
N ASN A 142 1.74 2.77 7.56
CA ASN A 142 0.82 3.81 7.09
C ASN A 142 -0.06 4.40 8.20
N GLY A 143 0.21 4.10 9.47
CA GLY A 143 -0.48 4.73 10.59
C GLY A 143 -1.87 4.15 10.89
N GLN A 144 -2.19 2.97 10.38
CA GLN A 144 -3.55 2.41 10.31
C GLN A 144 -3.94 1.65 11.58
N VAL A 145 -4.12 2.36 12.70
CA VAL A 145 -4.48 1.76 14.00
C VAL A 145 -5.80 0.95 13.93
N ALA A 146 -6.81 1.43 13.20
CA ALA A 146 -8.08 0.73 13.06
C ALA A 146 -7.93 -0.64 12.36
N VAL A 147 -7.01 -0.73 11.38
CA VAL A 147 -6.66 -1.98 10.70
C VAL A 147 -5.93 -2.93 11.65
N LEU A 148 -4.97 -2.44 12.43
CA LEU A 148 -4.26 -3.24 13.43
C LEU A 148 -5.23 -3.82 14.46
N GLU A 149 -6.18 -3.00 14.92
CA GLU A 149 -7.23 -3.43 15.84
C GLU A 149 -8.15 -4.48 15.22
N TRP A 150 -8.52 -4.32 13.94
CA TRP A 150 -9.28 -5.33 13.21
C TRP A 150 -8.51 -6.64 13.09
N TRP A 151 -7.23 -6.61 12.69
CA TRP A 151 -6.40 -7.80 12.59
C TRP A 151 -6.36 -8.56 13.91
N LYS A 152 -6.15 -7.86 15.02
CA LYS A 152 -6.14 -8.44 16.38
C LYS A 152 -7.44 -9.17 16.74
N HIS A 153 -8.59 -8.70 16.25
CA HIS A 153 -9.92 -9.28 16.52
C HIS A 153 -10.47 -10.14 15.39
N SER A 154 -9.76 -10.25 14.27
CA SER A 154 -10.24 -10.92 13.05
C SER A 154 -10.42 -12.42 13.22
N GLY A 155 -9.67 -13.04 14.15
CA GLY A 155 -9.53 -14.50 14.27
C GLY A 155 -8.47 -15.09 13.34
N PHE A 156 -7.80 -14.27 12.54
CA PHE A 156 -6.67 -14.68 11.70
C PHE A 156 -5.38 -14.80 12.49
N LYS A 157 -4.44 -15.59 11.96
CA LYS A 157 -3.11 -15.70 12.54
C LYS A 157 -2.41 -14.35 12.38
N LEU A 158 -1.92 -13.81 13.50
CA LEU A 158 -1.18 -12.55 13.49
C LEU A 158 0.27 -12.81 13.08
N GLU A 159 0.56 -12.53 11.81
CA GLU A 159 1.91 -12.56 11.25
C GLU A 159 2.39 -11.12 11.06
N TYR A 160 3.54 -10.78 11.66
CA TYR A 160 4.18 -9.47 11.57
C TYR A 160 5.66 -9.61 11.90
N SER A 161 6.47 -8.76 11.29
CA SER A 161 7.92 -8.75 11.45
C SER A 161 8.37 -7.56 12.32
N SER A 162 9.69 -7.38 12.46
CA SER A 162 10.22 -6.16 13.05
C SER A 162 9.95 -4.90 12.21
N LEU A 163 9.57 -5.06 10.93
CA LEU A 163 9.28 -3.93 10.05
C LEU A 163 8.07 -3.12 10.51
N ALA A 164 7.08 -3.74 11.19
CA ALA A 164 5.94 -3.03 11.76
C ALA A 164 6.36 -1.80 12.61
N LEU A 165 7.15 -2.01 13.66
CA LEU A 165 7.60 -0.92 14.54
C LEU A 165 8.70 -0.08 13.90
N ASN A 166 9.58 -0.67 13.08
CA ASN A 166 10.62 0.07 12.39
C ASN A 166 10.03 1.10 11.40
N TRP A 167 9.03 0.71 10.61
CA TRP A 167 8.35 1.61 9.68
C TRP A 167 7.45 2.62 10.39
N ALA A 168 6.70 2.21 11.43
CA ALA A 168 5.97 3.16 12.26
C ALA A 168 6.90 4.26 12.82
N SER A 169 8.11 3.88 13.22
CA SER A 169 9.13 4.83 13.69
C SER A 169 9.65 5.73 12.57
N LYS A 170 9.95 5.17 11.39
CA LYS A 170 10.41 5.89 10.20
C LYS A 170 9.42 6.99 9.76
N TYR A 171 8.13 6.70 9.76
CA TYR A 171 7.08 7.59 9.24
C TYR A 171 6.38 8.44 10.30
N GLY A 172 6.81 8.36 11.57
CA GLY A 172 6.31 9.26 12.61
C GLY A 172 5.00 8.80 13.28
N HIS A 173 4.62 7.53 13.15
CA HIS A 173 3.32 7.02 13.61
C HIS A 173 3.33 6.63 15.10
N ILE A 174 3.38 7.65 15.97
CA ILE A 174 3.35 7.46 17.44
C ILE A 174 2.08 6.72 17.90
N ASN A 175 0.93 6.99 17.28
CA ASN A 175 -0.33 6.30 17.56
C ASN A 175 -0.23 4.78 17.32
N VAL A 176 0.49 4.35 16.29
CA VAL A 176 0.77 2.93 16.00
C VAL A 176 1.73 2.34 17.03
N LEU A 177 2.80 3.07 17.38
CA LEU A 177 3.75 2.62 18.41
C LEU A 177 3.06 2.43 19.76
N GLU A 178 2.16 3.35 20.13
CA GLU A 178 1.35 3.25 21.34
C GLU A 178 0.37 2.07 21.28
N TRP A 179 -0.27 1.85 20.12
CA TRP A 179 -1.12 0.67 19.93
C TRP A 179 -0.31 -0.63 20.13
N TRP A 180 0.86 -0.75 19.51
CA TRP A 180 1.72 -1.92 19.67
C TRP A 180 2.09 -2.16 21.14
N LYS A 181 2.53 -1.11 21.84
CA LYS A 181 2.88 -1.16 23.27
C LYS A 181 1.73 -1.68 24.14
N ASN A 182 0.49 -1.29 23.83
CA ASN A 182 -0.70 -1.66 24.61
C ASN A 182 -1.43 -2.90 24.06
N SER A 183 -1.01 -3.44 22.91
CA SER A 183 -1.73 -4.51 22.23
C SER A 183 -1.68 -5.85 22.96
N GLY A 184 -0.67 -6.06 23.83
CA GLY A 184 -0.34 -7.36 24.43
C GLY A 184 0.41 -8.31 23.48
N LEU A 185 0.76 -7.86 22.27
CA LEU A 185 1.55 -8.60 21.30
C LEU A 185 3.05 -8.47 21.57
N GLN A 186 3.84 -9.41 21.06
CA GLN A 186 5.31 -9.34 21.16
C GLN A 186 5.83 -8.13 20.38
N LEU A 187 6.58 -7.26 21.05
CA LEU A 187 7.22 -6.11 20.40
C LEU A 187 8.47 -6.55 19.65
N LYS A 188 8.41 -6.54 18.32
CA LYS A 188 9.53 -6.86 17.43
C LYS A 188 10.06 -5.57 16.80
N TYR A 189 11.31 -5.24 17.06
CA TYR A 189 12.00 -4.08 16.47
C TYR A 189 13.53 -4.25 16.54
N THR A 190 14.22 -3.59 15.62
CA THR A 190 15.70 -3.61 15.52
C THR A 190 16.27 -2.20 15.68
N VAL A 191 17.58 -2.02 15.50
CA VAL A 191 18.24 -0.70 15.49
C VAL A 191 17.59 0.27 14.50
N HIS A 192 17.00 -0.26 13.42
CA HIS A 192 16.33 0.51 12.39
C HIS A 192 15.16 1.36 12.90
N ALA A 193 14.53 1.03 14.04
CA ALA A 193 13.50 1.88 14.61
C ALA A 193 14.04 3.29 14.92
N LEU A 194 15.16 3.38 15.64
CA LEU A 194 15.78 4.66 15.99
C LEU A 194 16.63 5.22 14.85
N ASP A 195 17.32 4.38 14.07
CA ASP A 195 18.12 4.86 12.93
C ASP A 195 17.25 5.50 11.86
N TRP A 196 16.10 4.91 11.55
CA TRP A 196 15.19 5.47 10.56
C TRP A 196 14.42 6.66 11.12
N ALA A 197 13.99 6.63 12.39
CA ALA A 197 13.45 7.84 13.02
C ALA A 197 14.45 9.01 12.93
N SER A 198 15.74 8.74 13.19
CA SER A 198 16.80 9.74 13.09
C SER A 198 17.02 10.24 11.65
N ARG A 199 17.13 9.31 10.69
CA ARG A 199 17.30 9.63 9.26
C ARG A 199 16.17 10.48 8.69
N TYR A 200 14.94 10.21 9.12
CA TYR A 200 13.73 10.84 8.57
C TYR A 200 13.21 12.00 9.43
N GLY A 201 13.97 12.46 10.44
CA GLY A 201 13.66 13.70 11.16
C GLY A 201 12.59 13.54 12.25
N GLN A 202 12.32 12.32 12.70
CA GLN A 202 11.18 12.00 13.57
C GLN A 202 11.51 12.23 15.06
N VAL A 203 11.74 13.48 15.45
CA VAL A 203 12.10 13.85 16.84
C VAL A 203 11.05 13.38 17.85
N SER A 204 9.76 13.53 17.55
CA SER A 204 8.68 13.09 18.44
C SER A 204 8.66 11.57 18.65
N VAL A 205 9.06 10.79 17.65
CA VAL A 205 9.21 9.33 17.77
C VAL A 205 10.42 8.97 18.63
N LEU A 206 11.55 9.67 18.46
CA LEU A 206 12.73 9.46 19.31
C LEU A 206 12.41 9.75 20.77
N GLU A 207 11.67 10.83 21.04
CA GLU A 207 11.18 11.16 22.37
C GLU A 207 10.20 10.11 22.90
N TRP A 208 9.30 9.59 22.06
CA TRP A 208 8.42 8.50 22.45
C TRP A 208 9.22 7.24 22.83
N TRP A 209 10.21 6.85 22.03
CA TRP A 209 11.07 5.70 22.33
C TRP A 209 11.79 5.89 23.66
N LYS A 210 12.40 7.05 23.90
CA LYS A 210 13.08 7.39 25.16
C LYS A 210 12.15 7.26 26.37
N ASN A 211 10.90 7.69 26.25
CA ASN A 211 9.90 7.65 27.33
C ASN A 211 9.08 6.35 27.38
N SER A 212 9.23 5.46 26.41
CA SER A 212 8.40 4.26 26.28
C SER A 212 8.67 3.20 27.37
N GLY A 213 9.87 3.22 27.97
CA GLY A 213 10.38 2.15 28.84
C GLY A 213 10.89 0.92 28.08
N LEU A 214 10.93 0.98 26.74
CA LEU A 214 11.49 -0.08 25.88
C LEU A 214 13.01 0.07 25.76
N LEU A 215 13.70 -1.05 25.49
CA LEU A 215 15.13 -1.03 25.22
C LEU A 215 15.42 -0.19 23.98
N LEU A 216 16.21 0.87 24.14
CA LEU A 216 16.67 1.69 23.02
C LEU A 216 17.73 0.92 22.23
N LYS A 217 17.43 0.60 20.97
CA LYS A 217 18.36 -0.05 20.04
C LYS A 217 18.75 0.97 18.99
N TYR A 218 20.00 1.36 18.96
CA TYR A 218 20.58 2.26 17.96
C TYR A 218 22.07 1.98 17.82
N ASP A 219 22.66 2.42 16.72
CA ASP A 219 24.10 2.38 16.48
C ASP A 219 24.60 3.71 15.89
N GLU A 220 25.87 3.75 15.46
CA GLU A 220 26.48 4.96 14.86
C GLU A 220 25.72 5.50 13.64
N TYR A 221 24.91 4.66 12.98
CA TYR A 221 24.15 5.06 11.81
C TYR A 221 23.02 6.03 12.15
N SER A 222 22.48 6.03 13.37
CA SER A 222 21.48 7.02 13.81
C SER A 222 21.98 8.47 13.60
N LEU A 223 23.16 8.80 14.12
CA LEU A 223 23.78 10.13 13.98
C LEU A 223 24.31 10.38 12.57
N LYS A 224 24.93 9.36 11.94
CA LYS A 224 25.47 9.46 10.58
C LYS A 224 24.38 9.78 9.57
N TRP A 225 23.23 9.10 9.65
CA TRP A 225 22.12 9.35 8.73
C TRP A 225 21.39 10.66 9.02
N ALA A 226 21.20 11.03 10.29
CA ALA A 226 20.67 12.34 10.65
C ALA A 226 21.53 13.47 10.05
N SER A 227 22.86 13.36 10.17
CA SER A 227 23.81 14.30 9.56
C SER A 227 23.73 14.31 8.04
N ALA A 228 23.77 13.14 7.40
CA ALA A 228 23.71 13.02 5.94
C ALA A 228 22.37 13.52 5.34
N LYS A 229 21.30 13.53 6.13
CA LYS A 229 19.98 14.07 5.74
C LYS A 229 19.70 15.47 6.28
N SER A 230 20.70 16.13 6.88
CA SER A 230 20.58 17.50 7.44
C SER A 230 19.44 17.63 8.46
N GLN A 231 19.21 16.59 9.26
CA GLN A 231 18.17 16.56 10.30
C GLN A 231 18.67 17.27 11.56
N VAL A 232 18.79 18.60 11.51
CA VAL A 232 19.37 19.43 12.59
C VAL A 232 18.66 19.18 13.93
N ALA A 233 17.32 19.17 13.93
CA ALA A 233 16.53 18.94 15.14
C ALA A 233 16.78 17.55 15.77
N VAL A 234 17.06 16.53 14.95
CA VAL A 234 17.42 15.19 15.45
C VAL A 234 18.82 15.21 16.08
N LEU A 235 19.78 15.90 15.47
CA LEU A 235 21.13 16.01 16.03
C LEU A 235 21.13 16.77 17.37
N GLU A 236 20.35 17.85 17.46
CA GLU A 236 20.11 18.55 18.72
C GLU A 236 19.42 17.66 19.76
N TRP A 237 18.42 16.89 19.34
CA TRP A 237 17.76 15.92 20.21
C TRP A 237 18.76 14.89 20.75
N TRP A 238 19.59 14.27 19.89
CA TRP A 238 20.62 13.32 20.33
C TRP A 238 21.59 13.94 21.32
N LYS A 239 22.09 15.16 21.02
CA LYS A 239 22.99 15.90 21.91
C LYS A 239 22.39 16.17 23.29
N ASN A 240 21.09 16.46 23.34
CA ASN A 240 20.38 16.78 24.58
C ASN A 240 19.71 15.56 25.23
N SER A 241 19.74 14.39 24.57
CA SER A 241 19.01 13.20 25.01
C SER A 241 19.61 12.57 26.27
N GLY A 242 20.91 12.79 26.53
CA GLY A 242 21.66 12.11 27.59
C GLY A 242 21.98 10.65 27.26
N LEU A 243 21.72 10.21 26.02
CA LEU A 243 22.12 8.90 25.53
C LEU A 243 23.61 8.90 25.14
N PRO A 244 24.34 7.80 25.38
CA PRO A 244 25.74 7.66 24.98
C PRO A 244 25.90 7.68 23.45
#